data_AF-A0A151I6I2-F1
#
_entry.id   AF-A0A151I6I2-F1
#
_cell.length_a   1.000
_cell.length_b   1.000
_cell.length_c   1.000
_cell.angle_alpha   90.00
_cell.angle_beta   90.00
_cell.angle_gamma   90.00
#
_symmetry.space_group_name_H-M   'P 1'
#
loop_
_entity.id
_entity.type
_entity.pdbx_description
1 polymer ?
#
loop_
_entity_poly.entity_id
_entity_poly.type
_entity_poly.pdbx_seq_one_letter_code
_entity_poly.pdbx_strand_id
1 'polypeptide(L)'
;MLNCAICGCSEFYKVSGFSYCITCQTQSQDVGEEVELDLPIENTGKLRKTKIHRMKQNTDELGWTSWELYNFVLIGLTNELIELGISADIKITVLQLWARYLGKLEVAFISTKKKLVPKLAKNYKKRDADIIYGKVSQKNKKRKKTGSTIANSSDTCPNEQISMREINRNKKLMVTADYDRFIKSQTSSEEDTLSTYNQSVYSRPSSRHSSVGKSHQNIRIKFNSSAKAEKCKIENMAKKISSCKRRRYKQSHVRTQYKTSPELITPSKLLAILYLALRIHNQDIHLGDMIRYGKEGHLSYYRLDRLVPPEISLTRSDINFLSRAIDITHKGMRRIIGQMAKFLGVTKIVCPDLLSLVNRYCIELALPKDISLYAERLLSLSSPKMTFEKKSYIPNYEGRAMAFIIVVLKTLLSLDGITENEISNVADKINRHKGCLPFSDKYHSIFVKSMAHDFPAGLLAMN
;
A
#
# COMPACT_ATOMS: atom_id res chain seq x y z
N MET A 1 18.90 -8.41 -58.93
CA MET A 1 20.14 -7.86 -59.50
C MET A 1 20.33 -6.48 -58.92
N LEU A 2 21.48 -6.21 -58.31
CA LEU A 2 21.78 -4.93 -57.66
C LEU A 2 22.15 -3.89 -58.73
N ASN A 3 21.45 -2.76 -58.74
CA ASN A 3 21.75 -1.62 -59.60
C ASN A 3 22.21 -0.46 -58.72
N CYS A 4 23.21 0.30 -59.17
CA CYS A 4 23.69 1.47 -58.46
C CYS A 4 22.59 2.54 -58.36
N ALA A 5 22.30 3.04 -57.14
CA ALA A 5 21.28 4.06 -56.91
C ALA A 5 21.58 5.42 -57.59
N ILE A 6 22.83 5.66 -57.98
CA ILE A 6 23.27 6.94 -58.56
C ILE A 6 23.33 6.88 -60.09
N CYS A 7 23.91 5.83 -60.66
CA CYS A 7 24.12 5.74 -62.11
C CYS A 7 23.37 4.57 -62.80
N GLY A 8 22.65 3.74 -62.05
CA GLY A 8 21.88 2.61 -62.58
C GLY A 8 22.71 1.43 -63.08
N CYS A 9 24.05 1.50 -63.03
CA CYS A 9 24.93 0.43 -63.49
C CYS A 9 24.83 -0.82 -62.59
N SER A 10 24.86 -2.00 -63.19
CA SER A 10 24.74 -3.30 -62.51
C SER A 10 26.08 -3.97 -62.19
N GLU A 11 27.21 -3.38 -62.63
CA GLU A 11 28.54 -3.95 -62.44
C GLU A 11 29.28 -3.28 -61.27
N PHE A 12 29.77 -4.11 -60.34
CA PHE A 12 30.48 -3.73 -59.12
C PHE A 12 31.76 -4.55 -58.96
N TYR A 13 32.81 -3.93 -58.40
CA TYR A 13 34.05 -4.61 -58.03
C TYR A 13 34.27 -4.53 -56.51
N LYS A 14 34.94 -5.54 -55.93
CA LYS A 14 35.16 -5.66 -54.49
C LYS A 14 36.58 -5.26 -54.09
N VAL A 15 36.70 -4.41 -53.07
CA VAL A 15 37.97 -4.06 -52.42
C VAL A 15 37.77 -4.05 -50.90
N SER A 16 38.60 -4.80 -50.18
CA SER A 16 38.61 -4.84 -48.70
C SER A 16 37.25 -5.18 -48.06
N GLY A 17 36.48 -6.09 -48.67
CA GLY A 17 35.17 -6.53 -48.17
C GLY A 17 34.00 -5.60 -48.51
N PHE A 18 34.23 -4.51 -49.25
CA PHE A 18 33.19 -3.60 -49.72
C PHE A 18 33.05 -3.63 -51.23
N SER A 19 31.82 -3.50 -51.73
CA SER A 19 31.51 -3.50 -53.16
C SER A 19 31.32 -2.06 -53.67
N TYR A 20 32.00 -1.71 -54.76
CA TYR A 20 32.01 -0.38 -55.37
C TYR A 20 31.55 -0.45 -56.82
N CYS A 21 30.73 0.51 -57.25
CA CYS A 21 30.30 0.59 -58.64
C CYS A 21 31.49 0.97 -59.54
N ILE A 22 31.66 0.29 -60.67
CA ILE A 22 32.79 0.57 -61.59
C ILE A 22 32.72 2.01 -62.13
N THR A 23 31.52 2.50 -62.45
CA THR A 23 31.35 3.76 -63.17
C THR A 23 31.44 4.99 -62.26
N CYS A 24 30.80 4.94 -61.10
CA CYS A 24 30.71 6.11 -60.19
C CYS A 24 31.43 5.90 -58.85
N GLN A 25 32.11 4.76 -58.67
CA GLN A 25 32.89 4.41 -57.48
C GLN A 25 32.13 4.51 -56.15
N THR A 26 30.80 4.54 -56.22
CA THR A 26 29.95 4.65 -55.03
C THR A 26 29.86 3.30 -54.34
N GLN A 27 30.10 3.29 -53.04
CA GLN A 27 30.05 2.11 -52.18
C GLN A 27 28.60 1.68 -51.97
N SER A 28 28.27 0.42 -52.29
CA SER A 28 26.94 -0.14 -51.97
C SER A 28 26.90 -0.57 -50.51
N GLN A 29 25.92 -0.08 -49.74
CA GLN A 29 25.80 -0.34 -48.30
C GLN A 29 25.19 -1.72 -47.95
N ASP A 30 24.72 -2.49 -48.94
CA ASP A 30 23.88 -3.68 -48.73
C ASP A 30 24.60 -5.05 -48.84
N VAL A 31 25.94 -5.09 -48.90
CA VAL A 31 26.68 -6.37 -48.99
C VAL A 31 27.83 -6.40 -47.98
N GLY A 32 27.56 -6.90 -46.78
CA GLY A 32 28.59 -7.49 -45.92
C GLY A 32 28.50 -9.01 -46.06
N GLU A 33 29.52 -9.65 -46.63
CA GLU A 33 29.65 -11.11 -46.60
C GLU A 33 30.11 -11.55 -45.20
N GLU A 34 29.32 -12.41 -44.55
CA GLU A 34 29.76 -13.18 -43.40
C GLU A 34 30.85 -14.16 -43.86
N VAL A 35 32.10 -13.91 -43.45
CA VAL A 35 33.20 -14.85 -43.66
C VAL A 35 33.07 -15.96 -42.62
N GLU A 36 32.51 -17.10 -43.04
CA GLU A 36 32.51 -18.34 -42.27
C GLU A 36 33.91 -18.96 -42.36
N LEU A 37 34.70 -18.84 -41.27
CA LEU A 37 35.96 -19.54 -41.11
C LEU A 37 35.67 -20.94 -40.56
N ASP A 38 35.65 -21.94 -41.44
CA ASP A 38 35.56 -23.36 -41.07
C ASP A 38 36.84 -23.82 -40.35
N LEU A 39 36.83 -23.79 -39.02
CA LEU A 39 37.77 -24.52 -38.18
C LEU A 39 37.01 -25.65 -37.44
N PRO A 40 37.56 -26.87 -37.35
CA PRO A 40 36.86 -28.00 -36.73
C PRO A 40 36.82 -27.80 -35.21
N ILE A 41 35.66 -27.41 -34.68
CA ILE A 41 35.44 -27.23 -33.24
C ILE A 41 34.87 -28.54 -32.66
N GLU A 42 35.68 -29.24 -31.89
CA GLU A 42 35.23 -30.35 -31.04
C GLU A 42 34.17 -29.87 -30.03
N ASN A 43 33.05 -30.59 -30.02
CA ASN A 43 31.80 -30.22 -29.38
C ASN A 43 31.85 -30.40 -27.84
N THR A 44 32.47 -29.47 -27.09
CA THR A 44 32.40 -29.45 -25.62
C THR A 44 32.19 -28.05 -25.02
N GLY A 45 31.17 -27.33 -25.47
CA GLY A 45 30.79 -26.04 -24.89
C GLY A 45 29.28 -25.89 -24.68
N LYS A 46 28.78 -26.02 -23.44
CA LYS A 46 27.39 -25.67 -23.12
C LYS A 46 27.17 -24.17 -23.35
N LEU A 47 26.53 -23.83 -24.47
CA LEU A 47 26.06 -22.47 -24.77
C LEU A 47 25.12 -21.98 -23.67
N ARG A 48 25.61 -21.03 -22.85
CA ARG A 48 24.73 -20.27 -21.95
C ARG A 48 23.91 -19.34 -22.81
N LYS A 49 22.58 -19.53 -22.83
CA LYS A 49 21.62 -18.56 -23.36
C LYS A 49 21.83 -17.22 -22.65
N THR A 50 22.55 -16.30 -23.29
CA THR A 50 22.58 -14.89 -22.91
C THR A 50 21.19 -14.33 -23.16
N LYS A 51 20.40 -14.20 -22.09
CA LYS A 51 19.17 -13.40 -22.17
C LYS A 51 19.60 -11.97 -22.50
N ILE A 52 19.29 -11.53 -23.70
CA ILE A 52 19.38 -10.12 -24.09
C ILE A 52 18.51 -9.35 -23.10
N HIS A 53 19.15 -8.66 -22.16
CA HIS A 53 18.45 -7.75 -21.29
C HIS A 53 18.15 -6.53 -22.16
N ARG A 54 16.89 -6.35 -22.57
CA ARG A 54 16.46 -5.06 -23.11
C ARG A 54 16.89 -4.02 -22.09
N MET A 55 17.76 -3.12 -22.51
CA MET A 55 18.22 -2.00 -21.72
C MET A 55 16.97 -1.18 -21.41
N LYS A 56 16.40 -1.42 -20.22
CA LYS A 56 15.25 -0.68 -19.74
C LYS A 56 15.70 0.76 -19.72
N GLN A 57 15.08 1.62 -20.53
CA GLN A 57 15.27 3.06 -20.42
C GLN A 57 15.03 3.40 -18.95
N ASN A 58 16.11 3.72 -18.23
CA ASN A 58 16.04 4.22 -16.87
C ASN A 58 15.58 5.68 -16.99
N THR A 59 14.29 5.88 -17.21
CA THR A 59 13.66 7.06 -16.65
C THR A 59 13.66 6.83 -15.15
N ASP A 60 14.65 7.41 -14.47
CA ASP A 60 14.83 7.43 -13.02
C ASP A 60 13.69 8.23 -12.34
N GLU A 61 12.43 7.92 -12.64
CA GLU A 61 11.32 8.30 -11.79
C GLU A 61 11.36 7.36 -10.59
N LEU A 62 12.05 7.82 -9.55
CA LEU A 62 11.91 7.29 -8.20
C LEU A 62 10.42 7.33 -7.87
N GLY A 63 9.74 6.18 -8.03
CA GLY A 63 8.29 6.09 -7.85
C GLY A 63 7.85 6.51 -6.45
N TRP A 64 6.55 6.48 -6.20
CA TRP A 64 5.98 7.02 -4.96
C TRP A 64 6.24 6.16 -3.73
N THR A 65 6.39 6.82 -2.58
CA THR A 65 6.48 6.17 -1.27
C THR A 65 5.11 5.66 -0.81
N SER A 66 5.13 4.67 0.09
CA SER A 66 3.89 4.13 0.66
C SER A 66 3.04 5.17 1.39
N TRP A 67 3.63 6.21 1.99
CA TRP A 67 2.86 7.27 2.66
C TRP A 67 2.22 8.23 1.68
N GLU A 68 2.88 8.55 0.56
CA GLU A 68 2.30 9.37 -0.50
C GLU A 68 1.12 8.67 -1.17
N LEU A 69 1.25 7.37 -1.45
CA LEU A 69 0.13 6.57 -1.94
C LEU A 69 -1.06 6.60 -0.97
N TYR A 70 -0.80 6.42 0.33
CA TYR A 70 -1.87 6.53 1.33
C TYR A 70 -2.41 7.95 1.50
N ASN A 71 -1.64 8.99 1.15
CA ASN A 71 -2.12 10.36 1.15
C ASN A 71 -3.18 10.56 0.06
N PHE A 72 -2.93 10.08 -1.17
CA PHE A 72 -3.93 10.10 -2.24
C PHE A 72 -5.19 9.32 -1.86
N VAL A 73 -5.00 8.13 -1.30
CA VAL A 73 -6.10 7.29 -0.80
C VAL A 73 -6.92 8.02 0.25
N LEU A 74 -6.28 8.67 1.23
CA LEU A 74 -6.99 9.36 2.30
C LEU A 74 -7.78 10.55 1.76
N ILE A 75 -7.24 11.28 0.78
CA ILE A 75 -7.96 12.35 0.06
C ILE A 75 -9.18 11.76 -0.67
N GLY A 76 -8.99 10.70 -1.44
CA GLY A 76 -10.07 10.03 -2.18
C GLY A 76 -11.19 9.55 -1.27
N LEU A 77 -10.88 8.82 -0.19
CA LEU A 77 -11.87 8.37 0.79
C LEU A 77 -12.59 9.55 1.48
N THR A 78 -11.90 10.68 1.70
CA THR A 78 -12.52 11.87 2.28
C THR A 78 -13.48 12.53 1.30
N ASN A 79 -13.17 12.53 0.00
CA ASN A 79 -14.06 13.05 -1.03
C ASN A 79 -15.29 12.16 -1.20
N GLU A 80 -15.13 10.84 -1.23
CA GLU A 80 -16.27 9.89 -1.27
C GLU A 80 -17.19 10.10 -0.06
N LEU A 81 -16.64 10.35 1.14
CA LEU A 81 -17.46 10.68 2.31
C LEU A 81 -18.24 12.00 2.15
N ILE A 82 -17.71 12.98 1.45
CA ILE A 82 -18.40 14.25 1.18
C ILE A 82 -19.50 14.05 0.14
N GLU A 83 -19.27 13.20 -0.86
CA GLU A 83 -20.29 12.79 -1.82
C GLU A 83 -21.48 12.08 -1.15
N LEU A 84 -21.24 11.40 -0.01
CA LEU A 84 -22.28 10.81 0.83
C LEU A 84 -23.02 11.82 1.73
N GLY A 85 -22.80 13.13 1.56
CA GLY A 85 -23.55 14.20 2.23
C GLY A 85 -22.88 14.80 3.47
N ILE A 86 -21.59 14.51 3.71
CA ILE A 86 -20.85 15.10 4.84
C ILE A 86 -20.33 16.50 4.50
N SER A 87 -20.34 17.42 5.47
CA SER A 87 -19.74 18.75 5.31
C SER A 87 -18.26 18.69 4.89
N ALA A 88 -17.86 19.54 3.96
CA ALA A 88 -16.49 19.66 3.47
C ALA A 88 -15.48 20.10 4.56
N ASP A 89 -15.96 20.65 5.68
CA ASP A 89 -15.13 21.05 6.82
C ASP A 89 -14.31 19.89 7.40
N ILE A 90 -14.76 18.65 7.17
CA ILE A 90 -14.06 17.45 7.60
C ILE A 90 -12.65 17.33 7.00
N LYS A 91 -12.40 17.91 5.81
CA LYS A 91 -11.09 17.86 5.13
C LYS A 91 -9.98 18.41 6.00
N ILE A 92 -10.23 19.53 6.68
CA ILE A 92 -9.25 20.19 7.54
C ILE A 92 -8.91 19.30 8.73
N THR A 93 -9.91 18.70 9.36
CA THR A 93 -9.70 17.81 10.51
C THR A 93 -8.99 16.52 10.11
N VAL A 94 -9.35 15.91 8.97
CA VAL A 94 -8.63 14.74 8.44
C VAL A 94 -7.16 15.08 8.19
N LEU A 95 -6.89 16.23 7.55
CA LEU A 95 -5.52 16.71 7.32
C LEU A 95 -4.75 16.92 8.62
N GLN A 96 -5.36 17.55 9.63
CA GLN A 96 -4.74 17.76 10.94
C GLN A 96 -4.42 16.44 11.66
N LEU A 97 -5.36 15.49 11.66
CA LEU A 97 -5.16 14.16 12.25
C LEU A 97 -4.06 13.39 11.51
N TRP A 98 -4.05 13.46 10.18
CA TRP A 98 -3.04 12.82 9.33
C TRP A 98 -1.65 13.43 9.51
N ALA A 99 -1.52 14.76 9.52
CA ALA A 99 -0.26 15.44 9.78
C ALA A 99 0.29 15.10 11.17
N ARG A 100 -0.59 15.08 12.19
CA ARG A 100 -0.22 14.66 13.55
C ARG A 100 0.21 13.19 13.59
N TYR A 101 -0.43 12.32 12.82
CA TYR A 101 -0.06 10.91 12.68
C TYR A 101 1.36 10.77 12.10
N LEU A 102 1.65 11.43 10.97
CA LEU A 102 2.96 11.41 10.32
C LEU A 102 4.06 12.01 11.21
N GLY A 103 3.73 13.04 12.00
CA GLY A 103 4.59 13.59 13.04
C GLY A 103 4.98 12.56 14.09
N LYS A 104 4.00 11.83 14.63
CA LYS A 104 4.23 10.76 15.61
C LYS A 104 5.02 9.58 15.03
N LEU A 105 4.89 9.30 13.73
CA LEU A 105 5.69 8.28 13.05
C LEU A 105 7.13 8.72 12.78
N GLU A 106 7.46 9.98 13.01
CA GLU A 106 8.74 10.60 12.67
C GLU A 106 9.03 10.55 11.15
N VAL A 107 7.98 10.70 10.34
CA VAL A 107 8.04 10.71 8.87
C VAL A 107 8.05 12.14 8.34
N ALA A 108 7.14 12.99 8.83
CA ALA A 108 6.99 14.38 8.41
C ALA A 108 6.67 15.28 9.62
N PHE A 109 6.75 16.60 9.46
CA PHE A 109 6.33 17.59 10.49
C PHE A 109 7.04 17.47 11.87
N ILE A 110 8.30 17.03 11.89
CA ILE A 110 9.05 16.78 13.14
C ILE A 110 9.67 18.07 13.70
N SER A 111 10.18 18.94 12.84
CA SER A 111 10.85 20.18 13.23
C SER A 111 10.60 21.25 12.19
N THR A 112 10.30 22.46 12.65
CA THR A 112 10.20 23.66 11.81
C THR A 112 11.58 24.21 11.43
N LYS A 113 12.61 23.89 12.20
CA LYS A 113 13.95 24.48 12.07
C LYS A 113 14.91 23.66 11.21
N LYS A 114 14.73 22.33 11.13
CA LYS A 114 15.67 21.42 10.44
C LYS A 114 14.92 20.46 9.53
N LYS A 115 15.37 20.35 8.28
CA LYS A 115 14.93 19.28 7.37
C LYS A 115 15.49 17.95 7.88
N LEU A 116 14.61 17.11 8.41
CA LEU A 116 14.94 15.77 8.89
C LEU A 116 14.50 14.73 7.86
N VAL A 117 15.33 13.71 7.66
CA VAL A 117 15.01 12.58 6.77
C VAL A 117 13.96 11.68 7.45
N PRO A 118 12.90 11.26 6.73
CA PRO A 118 11.86 10.38 7.26
C PRO A 118 12.43 9.09 7.87
N LYS A 119 11.99 8.74 9.08
CA LYS A 119 12.42 7.50 9.74
C LYS A 119 11.51 6.33 9.36
N LEU A 120 12.12 5.17 9.18
CA LEU A 120 11.41 3.96 8.73
C LEU A 120 10.94 3.08 9.90
N ALA A 121 9.84 2.38 9.70
CA ALA A 121 9.40 1.29 10.59
C ALA A 121 10.33 0.07 10.47
N LYS A 122 10.22 -0.90 11.40
CA LYS A 122 11.04 -2.12 11.35
C LYS A 122 10.81 -2.93 10.05
N ASN A 123 9.54 -3.07 9.65
CA ASN A 123 9.13 -3.74 8.42
C ASN A 123 8.82 -2.73 7.31
N TYR A 124 9.81 -1.89 6.98
CA TYR A 124 9.69 -0.94 5.88
C TYR A 124 9.70 -1.67 4.52
N LYS A 125 9.07 -1.08 3.50
CA LYS A 125 9.24 -1.56 2.13
C LYS A 125 10.58 -1.09 1.61
N LYS A 126 11.29 -1.98 0.89
CA LYS A 126 12.60 -1.65 0.31
C LYS A 126 12.54 -0.40 -0.57
N ARG A 127 11.46 -0.27 -1.36
CA ARG A 127 11.24 0.91 -2.20
C ARG A 127 11.20 2.21 -1.41
N ASP A 128 10.48 2.26 -0.28
CA ASP A 128 10.42 3.47 0.56
C ASP A 128 11.83 3.85 1.05
N ALA A 129 12.67 2.85 1.39
CA ALA A 129 14.05 3.10 1.74
C ALA A 129 14.90 3.57 0.56
N ASP A 130 14.70 2.98 -0.63
CA ASP A 130 15.44 3.36 -1.83
C ASP A 130 15.09 4.78 -2.29
N ILE A 131 13.84 5.21 -2.14
CA ILE A 131 13.39 6.58 -2.45
C ILE A 131 13.97 7.59 -1.43
N ILE A 132 13.91 7.28 -0.13
CA ILE A 132 14.32 8.24 0.91
C ILE A 132 15.84 8.29 1.11
N TYR A 133 16.50 7.13 1.11
CA TYR A 133 17.90 6.97 1.48
C TYR A 133 18.81 6.66 0.27
N GLY A 134 18.24 6.51 -0.93
CA GLY A 134 18.94 6.02 -2.11
C GLY A 134 19.14 4.50 -2.07
N LYS A 135 19.70 3.92 -3.14
CA LYS A 135 20.01 2.48 -3.23
C LYS A 135 20.96 2.07 -2.10
N VAL A 136 20.43 1.45 -1.05
CA VAL A 136 21.25 0.94 0.05
C VAL A 136 21.92 -0.35 -0.41
N SER A 137 23.20 -0.27 -0.79
CA SER A 137 23.98 -1.45 -1.15
C SER A 137 24.00 -2.42 0.04
N GLN A 138 23.26 -3.54 -0.07
CA GLN A 138 23.37 -4.62 0.89
C GLN A 138 24.80 -5.14 0.78
N LYS A 139 25.61 -4.93 1.83
CA LYS A 139 26.96 -5.49 1.90
C LYS A 139 26.87 -6.99 1.58
N ASN A 140 27.27 -7.36 0.35
CA ASN A 140 27.43 -8.75 -0.05
C ASN A 140 28.42 -9.37 0.93
N LYS A 141 27.93 -10.27 1.78
CA LYS A 141 28.79 -10.95 2.75
C LYS A 141 29.76 -11.81 1.96
N LYS A 142 31.06 -11.55 2.14
CA LYS A 142 32.15 -12.42 1.67
C LYS A 142 31.78 -13.87 1.96
N ARG A 143 31.66 -14.65 0.88
CA ARG A 143 31.44 -16.09 0.90
C ARG A 143 32.62 -16.69 1.67
N LYS A 144 32.40 -17.19 2.90
CA LYS A 144 33.42 -17.97 3.61
C LYS A 144 33.70 -19.20 2.77
N LYS A 145 34.96 -19.34 2.34
CA LYS A 145 35.47 -20.50 1.60
C LYS A 145 35.38 -21.71 2.55
N THR A 146 34.62 -22.72 2.16
CA THR A 146 34.58 -24.01 2.83
C THR A 146 35.98 -24.62 2.71
N GLY A 147 36.61 -24.94 3.84
CA GLY A 147 37.89 -25.66 3.86
C GLY A 147 37.64 -27.10 3.46
N SER A 148 38.30 -27.55 2.39
CA SER A 148 38.46 -28.96 2.08
C SER A 148 39.74 -29.44 2.76
N THR A 149 39.58 -30.39 3.68
CA THR A 149 40.61 -31.28 4.19
C THR A 149 41.21 -32.07 3.03
N ILE A 150 42.54 -32.20 2.98
CA ILE A 150 43.31 -33.41 2.59
C ILE A 150 44.80 -33.14 2.90
N ALA A 151 45.48 -34.24 3.23
CA ALA A 151 46.67 -34.37 4.05
C ALA A 151 48.03 -34.10 3.36
N ASN A 152 49.02 -34.02 4.25
CA ASN A 152 50.48 -34.01 4.12
C ASN A 152 51.11 -34.63 2.86
N SER A 153 52.12 -33.96 2.32
CA SER A 153 53.48 -34.52 2.13
C SER A 153 54.47 -33.40 1.82
N SER A 154 55.71 -33.63 2.24
CA SER A 154 56.93 -32.83 2.16
C SER A 154 57.36 -32.44 0.75
N ASP A 155 57.89 -31.22 0.56
CA ASP A 155 59.27 -31.04 0.04
C ASP A 155 59.74 -29.58 -0.02
N THR A 156 61.06 -29.44 -0.12
CA THR A 156 61.90 -28.26 0.10
C THR A 156 62.13 -27.42 -1.19
N CYS A 157 62.45 -26.14 -1.01
CA CYS A 157 63.09 -25.15 -1.92
C CYS A 157 62.21 -24.07 -2.64
N PRO A 158 62.76 -22.84 -2.82
CA PRO A 158 61.97 -21.63 -3.04
C PRO A 158 61.84 -21.28 -4.53
N ASN A 159 60.66 -20.83 -4.96
CA ASN A 159 60.51 -20.19 -6.26
C ASN A 159 59.42 -19.11 -6.20
N GLU A 160 59.73 -17.93 -6.74
CA GLU A 160 58.87 -16.75 -6.78
C GLU A 160 57.61 -17.03 -7.62
N GLN A 161 56.55 -17.52 -7.00
CA GLN A 161 55.23 -17.59 -7.63
C GLN A 161 54.41 -16.35 -7.26
N ILE A 162 54.45 -15.37 -8.16
CA ILE A 162 53.50 -14.26 -8.19
C ILE A 162 52.08 -14.84 -8.20
N SER A 163 51.27 -14.43 -7.21
CA SER A 163 49.92 -14.97 -7.02
C SER A 163 49.06 -14.77 -8.27
N MET A 164 48.29 -15.78 -8.67
CA MET A 164 47.23 -15.65 -9.69
C MET A 164 46.27 -14.46 -9.45
N ARG A 165 46.17 -13.94 -8.22
CA ARG A 165 45.43 -12.70 -7.91
C ARG A 165 46.12 -11.44 -8.41
N GLU A 166 47.43 -11.42 -8.39
CA GLU A 166 48.29 -10.33 -8.85
C GLU A 166 48.28 -10.26 -10.38
N ILE A 167 48.35 -11.41 -11.04
CA ILE A 167 48.16 -11.53 -12.50
C ILE A 167 46.78 -10.98 -12.92
N ASN A 168 45.72 -11.36 -12.20
CA ASN A 168 44.37 -10.87 -12.50
C ASN A 168 44.17 -9.38 -12.16
N ARG A 169 44.90 -8.86 -11.17
CA ARG A 169 44.90 -7.43 -10.83
C ARG A 169 45.61 -6.62 -11.92
N ASN A 170 46.75 -7.12 -12.40
CA ASN A 170 47.52 -6.49 -13.47
C ASN A 170 46.78 -6.53 -14.81
N LYS A 171 46.12 -7.64 -15.15
CA LYS A 171 45.24 -7.71 -16.33
C LYS A 171 44.11 -6.68 -16.28
N LYS A 172 43.49 -6.49 -15.11
CA LYS A 172 42.42 -5.49 -14.95
C LYS A 172 42.95 -4.06 -15.07
N LEU A 173 44.15 -3.80 -14.55
CA LEU A 173 44.79 -2.50 -14.67
C LEU A 173 45.15 -2.16 -16.13
N MET A 174 45.68 -3.13 -16.90
CA MET A 174 45.96 -2.94 -18.33
C MET A 174 44.68 -2.64 -19.13
N VAL A 175 43.60 -3.41 -18.92
CA VAL A 175 42.31 -3.17 -19.61
C VAL A 175 41.73 -1.79 -19.28
N THR A 176 41.95 -1.28 -18.06
CA THR A 176 41.47 0.05 -17.66
C THR A 176 42.32 1.15 -18.32
N ALA A 177 43.63 0.97 -18.41
CA ALA A 177 44.53 1.90 -19.07
C ALA A 177 44.29 1.98 -20.59
N ASP A 178 44.02 0.85 -21.25
CA ASP A 178 43.68 0.80 -22.67
C ASP A 178 42.34 1.51 -22.96
N TYR A 179 41.36 1.35 -22.06
CA TYR A 179 40.08 2.05 -22.15
C TYR A 179 40.24 3.56 -21.95
N ASP A 180 41.04 4.00 -20.97
CA ASP A 180 41.30 5.43 -20.73
C ASP A 180 42.10 6.06 -21.88
N ARG A 181 43.02 5.30 -22.51
CA ARG A 181 43.73 5.72 -23.73
C ARG A 181 42.78 5.88 -24.91
N PHE A 182 41.83 4.95 -25.07
CA PHE A 182 40.80 5.01 -26.12
C PHE A 182 39.84 6.20 -25.93
N ILE A 183 39.43 6.49 -24.70
CA ILE A 183 38.60 7.66 -24.39
C ILE A 183 39.34 8.97 -24.64
N LYS A 184 40.62 9.05 -24.26
CA LYS A 184 41.45 10.24 -24.55
C LYS A 184 41.67 10.48 -26.04
N SER A 185 41.73 9.42 -26.85
CA SER A 185 41.82 9.57 -28.31
C SER A 185 40.51 9.98 -28.97
N GLN A 186 39.35 9.82 -28.31
CA GLN A 186 38.06 10.31 -28.83
C GLN A 186 37.74 11.75 -28.41
N THR A 187 38.35 12.27 -27.35
CA THR A 187 38.05 13.63 -26.84
C THR A 187 38.94 14.73 -27.44
N SER A 188 39.84 14.40 -28.38
CA SER A 188 40.79 15.35 -28.96
C SER A 188 40.38 15.93 -30.32
N SER A 189 39.13 15.71 -30.78
CA SER A 189 38.70 16.17 -32.11
C SER A 189 37.68 17.30 -32.15
N GLU A 190 37.10 17.76 -31.04
CA GLU A 190 36.15 18.89 -31.09
C GLU A 190 36.23 19.73 -29.81
N GLU A 191 36.80 20.92 -29.92
CA GLU A 191 36.83 21.95 -28.89
C GLU A 191 35.90 23.11 -29.28
N ASP A 192 35.24 23.67 -28.26
CA ASP A 192 34.61 24.99 -28.14
C ASP A 192 33.34 25.36 -28.95
N THR A 193 32.26 25.69 -28.23
CA THR A 193 31.77 27.08 -28.13
C THR A 193 30.53 27.24 -27.23
N LEU A 194 30.69 28.19 -26.30
CA LEU A 194 29.72 29.11 -25.70
C LEU A 194 28.55 28.65 -24.80
N SER A 195 28.66 29.21 -23.60
CA SER A 195 27.67 29.48 -22.57
C SER A 195 26.71 30.65 -22.89
N THR A 196 25.56 30.62 -22.22
CA THR A 196 24.80 31.77 -21.64
C THR A 196 23.84 32.57 -22.53
N TYR A 197 22.51 32.35 -22.39
CA TYR A 197 21.53 33.28 -21.75
C TYR A 197 20.07 32.81 -21.97
N ASN A 198 19.36 32.56 -20.85
CA ASN A 198 17.94 32.79 -20.45
C ASN A 198 16.84 33.10 -21.50
N GLN A 199 15.52 32.90 -21.30
CA GLN A 199 14.59 32.32 -20.32
C GLN A 199 13.18 32.67 -20.87
N SER A 200 12.17 31.78 -20.79
CA SER A 200 10.84 32.18 -20.29
C SER A 200 9.86 31.01 -20.13
N VAL A 201 9.36 30.88 -18.89
CA VAL A 201 7.96 30.66 -18.48
C VAL A 201 7.25 29.41 -19.00
N TYR A 202 7.17 28.36 -18.17
CA TYR A 202 5.91 27.83 -17.61
C TYR A 202 6.23 26.84 -16.47
N SER A 203 5.40 26.89 -15.42
CA SER A 203 5.56 26.21 -14.13
C SER A 203 5.63 24.68 -14.23
N ARG A 204 6.81 24.11 -14.01
CA ARG A 204 7.05 22.66 -13.88
C ARG A 204 7.17 22.24 -12.41
N PRO A 205 6.92 20.94 -12.10
CA PRO A 205 7.00 20.39 -10.75
C PRO A 205 8.37 20.66 -10.14
N SER A 206 8.42 20.87 -8.83
CA SER A 206 9.62 21.18 -8.06
C SER A 206 10.69 20.07 -8.13
N SER A 207 11.45 20.04 -9.22
CA SER A 207 12.73 19.36 -9.37
C SER A 207 13.86 20.41 -9.36
N ARG A 208 13.98 21.17 -8.28
CA ARG A 208 15.23 21.88 -7.95
C ARG A 208 16.03 21.02 -6.98
N HIS A 209 16.53 19.89 -7.49
CA HIS A 209 17.78 19.35 -6.97
C HIS A 209 18.90 20.00 -7.76
N SER A 210 19.51 21.02 -7.16
CA SER A 210 20.83 21.51 -7.52
C SER A 210 21.74 20.34 -7.91
N SER A 211 22.23 20.34 -9.13
CA SER A 211 23.34 19.51 -9.61
C SER A 211 24.65 19.96 -8.98
N VAL A 212 24.70 19.91 -7.65
CA VAL A 212 25.94 19.80 -6.90
C VAL A 212 26.18 18.29 -6.82
N GLY A 213 27.31 17.83 -7.35
CA GLY A 213 27.66 16.42 -7.52
C GLY A 213 27.14 15.55 -6.37
N LYS A 214 26.14 14.69 -6.68
CA LYS A 214 25.67 13.68 -5.74
C LYS A 214 26.78 12.66 -5.57
N SER A 215 27.74 12.96 -4.67
CA SER A 215 28.47 11.90 -4.01
C SER A 215 27.42 10.96 -3.42
N HIS A 216 27.36 9.72 -3.89
CA HIS A 216 26.49 8.69 -3.34
C HIS A 216 26.98 8.35 -1.93
N GLN A 217 26.78 9.26 -0.99
CA GLN A 217 26.94 8.96 0.43
C GLN A 217 25.85 7.95 0.77
N ASN A 218 26.25 6.71 1.02
CA ASN A 218 25.36 5.66 1.52
C ASN A 218 24.82 6.08 2.89
N ILE A 219 23.69 6.80 2.91
CA ILE A 219 23.06 7.23 4.16
C ILE A 219 22.50 5.99 4.84
N ARG A 220 22.94 5.73 6.08
CA ARG A 220 22.42 4.64 6.89
C ARG A 220 20.94 4.86 7.19
N ILE A 221 20.12 3.85 6.88
CA ILE A 221 18.68 3.83 7.18
C ILE A 221 18.45 4.16 8.67
N LYS A 222 17.63 5.19 8.92
CA LYS A 222 17.21 5.56 10.28
C LYS A 222 15.85 4.93 10.58
N PHE A 223 15.72 4.39 11.78
CA PHE A 223 14.49 3.78 12.28
C PHE A 223 13.80 4.69 13.27
N ASN A 224 12.46 4.65 13.28
CA ASN A 224 11.67 5.38 14.26
C ASN A 224 11.83 4.78 15.67
N SER A 225 11.42 5.55 16.68
CA SER A 225 11.52 5.16 18.10
C SER A 225 10.88 3.79 18.38
N SER A 226 9.72 3.51 17.78
CA SER A 226 9.00 2.26 17.94
C SER A 226 9.70 1.06 17.30
N ALA A 227 10.26 1.22 16.11
CA ALA A 227 11.05 0.18 15.45
C ALA A 227 12.32 -0.16 16.23
N LYS A 228 12.96 0.84 16.87
CA LYS A 228 14.09 0.62 17.78
C LYS A 228 13.66 -0.19 19.01
N ALA A 229 12.56 0.18 19.65
CA ALA A 229 12.02 -0.55 20.81
C ALA A 229 11.65 -2.00 20.44
N GLU A 230 11.01 -2.21 19.29
CA GLU A 230 10.67 -3.54 18.80
C GLU A 230 11.92 -4.38 18.49
N LYS A 231 12.96 -3.76 17.91
CA LYS A 231 14.25 -4.43 17.70
C LYS A 231 14.87 -4.90 19.02
N CYS A 232 14.89 -4.05 20.06
CA CYS A 232 15.40 -4.44 21.37
C CYS A 232 14.60 -5.60 22.00
N LYS A 233 13.26 -5.57 21.89
CA LYS A 233 12.40 -6.68 22.39
C LYS A 233 12.70 -7.99 21.68
N ILE A 234 12.85 -7.96 20.35
CA ILE A 234 13.19 -9.14 19.56
C ILE A 234 14.59 -9.63 19.87
N GLU A 235 15.55 -8.75 20.12
CA GLU A 235 16.90 -9.14 20.53
C GLU A 235 16.89 -9.93 21.84
N ASN A 236 16.07 -9.52 22.81
CA ASN A 236 15.89 -10.26 24.06
C ASN A 236 15.19 -11.60 23.85
N MET A 237 14.14 -11.67 23.02
CA MET A 237 13.48 -12.94 22.70
C MET A 237 14.40 -13.90 21.95
N ALA A 238 15.24 -13.37 21.05
CA ALA A 238 16.20 -14.14 20.30
C ALA A 238 17.29 -14.76 21.18
N LYS A 239 17.49 -14.26 22.42
CA LYS A 239 18.41 -14.88 23.39
C LYS A 239 17.99 -16.32 23.73
N LYS A 240 16.68 -16.58 23.79
CA LYS A 240 16.10 -17.91 24.11
C LYS A 240 16.11 -18.90 22.93
N ILE A 241 16.55 -18.47 21.76
CA ILE A 241 16.53 -19.27 20.53
C ILE A 241 17.95 -19.77 20.24
N SER A 242 18.03 -20.99 19.68
CA SER A 242 19.30 -21.60 19.26
C SER A 242 20.11 -20.67 18.33
N SER A 243 21.43 -20.71 18.47
CA SER A 243 22.37 -19.82 17.76
C SER A 243 22.16 -19.84 16.24
N CYS A 244 21.91 -21.02 15.66
CA CYS A 244 21.68 -21.20 14.22
C CYS A 244 20.41 -20.51 13.70
N LYS A 245 19.32 -20.48 14.49
CA LYS A 245 18.03 -19.87 14.12
C LYS A 245 17.94 -18.39 14.50
N ARG A 246 18.77 -17.94 15.47
CA ARG A 246 18.76 -16.58 16.04
C ARG A 246 18.84 -15.47 14.98
N ARG A 247 19.70 -15.62 13.97
CA ARG A 247 19.86 -14.61 12.91
C ARG A 247 18.59 -14.46 12.07
N ARG A 248 18.01 -15.58 11.62
CA ARG A 248 16.78 -15.59 10.82
C ARG A 248 15.63 -15.00 11.62
N TYR A 249 15.48 -15.40 12.88
CA TYR A 249 14.47 -14.87 13.78
C TYR A 249 14.56 -13.35 13.94
N LYS A 250 15.74 -12.78 14.20
CA LYS A 250 15.90 -11.31 14.34
C LYS A 250 15.48 -10.53 13.09
N GLN A 251 15.62 -11.13 11.91
CA GLN A 251 15.31 -10.51 10.63
C GLN A 251 13.83 -10.63 10.26
N SER A 252 13.22 -11.81 10.43
CA SER A 252 11.84 -12.08 9.99
C SER A 252 10.78 -11.88 11.07
N HIS A 253 11.14 -12.06 12.34
CA HIS A 253 10.17 -12.03 13.42
C HIS A 253 9.73 -10.59 13.74
N VAL A 254 8.43 -10.41 13.90
CA VAL A 254 7.79 -9.18 14.36
C VAL A 254 6.63 -9.57 15.27
N ARG A 255 6.56 -8.95 16.44
CA ARG A 255 5.50 -9.22 17.41
C ARG A 255 4.14 -8.81 16.85
N THR A 256 3.11 -9.59 17.13
CA THR A 256 1.72 -9.27 16.81
C THR A 256 1.31 -7.91 17.39
N GLN A 257 1.73 -7.62 18.63
CA GLN A 257 1.50 -6.33 19.27
C GLN A 257 2.07 -5.14 18.48
N TYR A 258 3.24 -5.30 17.84
CA TYR A 258 3.81 -4.26 16.99
C TYR A 258 3.03 -4.14 15.67
N LYS A 259 2.58 -5.26 15.09
CA LYS A 259 1.72 -5.26 13.89
C LYS A 259 0.40 -4.53 14.10
N THR A 260 -0.22 -4.69 15.28
CA THR A 260 -1.49 -4.04 15.64
C THR A 260 -1.30 -2.62 16.18
N SER A 261 -0.06 -2.23 16.50
CA SER A 261 0.28 -0.90 17.02
C SER A 261 -0.21 0.21 16.09
N PRO A 262 -0.65 1.37 16.61
CA PRO A 262 -0.93 2.55 15.78
C PRO A 262 0.30 3.05 15.01
N GLU A 263 1.52 2.64 15.38
CA GLU A 263 2.76 3.09 14.75
C GLU A 263 3.03 2.46 13.37
N LEU A 264 2.23 1.48 12.96
CA LEU A 264 2.26 0.92 11.61
C LEU A 264 1.00 1.33 10.88
N ILE A 265 1.21 1.90 9.69
CA ILE A 265 0.13 2.30 8.83
C ILE A 265 -0.48 1.10 8.10
N THR A 266 -1.81 1.04 8.14
CA THR A 266 -2.62 0.05 7.42
C THR A 266 -3.92 0.71 6.92
N PRO A 267 -4.62 0.11 5.93
CA PRO A 267 -5.91 0.62 5.47
C PRO A 267 -6.92 0.87 6.60
N SER A 268 -7.02 -0.05 7.56
CA SER A 268 -7.93 0.09 8.72
C SER A 268 -7.57 1.29 9.61
N LYS A 269 -6.30 1.71 9.65
CA LYS A 269 -5.86 2.90 10.40
C LYS A 269 -6.25 4.20 9.68
N LEU A 270 -6.31 4.20 8.35
CA LEU A 270 -6.86 5.31 7.57
C LEU A 270 -8.36 5.47 7.85
N LEU A 271 -9.11 4.36 7.80
CA LEU A 271 -10.54 4.36 8.14
C LEU A 271 -10.78 4.83 9.58
N ALA A 272 -9.88 4.48 10.50
CA ALA A 272 -9.95 4.96 11.88
C ALA A 272 -9.70 6.48 12.01
N ILE A 273 -8.82 7.07 11.19
CA ILE A 273 -8.64 8.53 11.13
C ILE A 273 -9.91 9.20 10.62
N LEU A 274 -10.51 8.67 9.56
CA LEU A 274 -11.78 9.18 9.01
C LEU A 274 -12.90 9.12 10.04
N TYR A 275 -13.08 7.98 10.72
CA TYR A 275 -14.09 7.86 11.77
C TYR A 275 -13.86 8.85 12.92
N LEU A 276 -12.61 9.09 13.32
CA LEU A 276 -12.32 10.10 14.35
C LEU A 276 -12.70 11.49 13.89
N ALA A 277 -12.43 11.84 12.63
CA ALA A 277 -12.86 13.12 12.06
C ALA A 277 -14.39 13.26 12.07
N LEU A 278 -15.12 12.21 11.68
CA LEU A 278 -16.59 12.19 11.72
C LEU A 278 -17.14 12.44 13.12
N ARG A 279 -16.53 11.82 14.14
CA ARG A 279 -16.95 12.02 15.53
C ARG A 279 -16.60 13.41 16.08
N ILE A 280 -15.50 14.02 15.62
CA ILE A 280 -15.14 15.40 16.00
C ILE A 280 -16.17 16.39 15.44
N HIS A 281 -16.65 16.15 14.22
CA HIS A 281 -17.68 16.95 13.55
C HIS A 281 -19.12 16.56 13.89
N ASN A 282 -19.32 15.64 14.85
CA ASN A 282 -20.63 15.12 15.27
C ASN A 282 -21.57 14.74 14.10
N GLN A 283 -21.02 14.10 13.06
CA GLN A 283 -21.80 13.69 11.87
C GLN A 283 -22.63 12.43 12.12
N ASP A 284 -23.75 12.24 11.44
CA ASP A 284 -24.66 11.09 11.64
C ASP A 284 -24.22 9.78 10.93
N ILE A 285 -22.94 9.67 10.52
CA ILE A 285 -22.39 8.46 9.89
C ILE A 285 -21.69 7.58 10.91
N HIS A 286 -22.32 6.48 11.31
CA HIS A 286 -21.82 5.60 12.37
C HIS A 286 -20.83 4.54 11.86
N LEU A 287 -20.28 3.74 12.78
CA LEU A 287 -19.27 2.74 12.43
C LEU A 287 -19.87 1.60 11.60
N GLY A 288 -21.11 1.19 11.90
CA GLY A 288 -21.88 0.27 11.08
C GLY A 288 -22.04 0.78 9.66
N ASP A 289 -22.42 2.05 9.50
CA ASP A 289 -22.60 2.70 8.21
C ASP A 289 -21.31 2.69 7.37
N MET A 290 -20.16 3.05 7.97
CA MET A 290 -18.87 3.01 7.28
C MET A 290 -18.46 1.60 6.82
N ILE A 291 -18.76 0.57 7.63
CA ILE A 291 -18.48 -0.82 7.26
C ILE A 291 -19.42 -1.24 6.12
N ARG A 292 -20.70 -0.84 6.18
CA ARG A 292 -21.70 -1.08 5.15
C ARG A 292 -21.30 -0.43 3.83
N TYR A 293 -20.96 0.86 3.84
CA TYR A 293 -20.50 1.60 2.65
C TYR A 293 -19.26 0.98 2.01
N GLY A 294 -18.34 0.45 2.82
CA GLY A 294 -17.21 -0.31 2.28
C GLY A 294 -17.63 -1.57 1.52
N LYS A 295 -18.62 -2.31 2.04
CA LYS A 295 -19.12 -3.55 1.43
C LYS A 295 -19.98 -3.31 0.19
N GLU A 296 -20.83 -2.30 0.23
CA GLU A 296 -21.72 -1.90 -0.88
C GLU A 296 -20.96 -1.17 -1.99
N GLY A 297 -19.74 -0.69 -1.73
CA GLY A 297 -18.91 -0.01 -2.71
C GLY A 297 -19.14 1.49 -2.81
N HIS A 298 -19.92 2.08 -1.90
CA HIS A 298 -20.04 3.53 -1.72
C HIS A 298 -18.75 4.17 -1.21
N LEU A 299 -17.92 3.39 -0.50
CA LEU A 299 -16.58 3.79 -0.07
C LEU A 299 -15.57 2.79 -0.64
N SER A 300 -14.55 3.25 -1.37
CA SER A 300 -13.57 2.41 -2.06
C SER A 300 -12.53 1.76 -1.13
N TYR A 301 -12.92 1.34 0.08
CA TYR A 301 -12.04 0.77 1.09
C TYR A 301 -11.31 -0.51 0.64
N TYR A 302 -12.01 -1.40 -0.06
CA TYR A 302 -11.43 -2.68 -0.51
C TYR A 302 -10.59 -2.56 -1.79
N ARG A 303 -10.72 -1.44 -2.51
CA ARG A 303 -9.97 -1.14 -3.73
C ARG A 303 -9.38 0.28 -3.68
N LEU A 304 -8.46 0.47 -2.74
CA LEU A 304 -7.79 1.77 -2.54
C LEU A 304 -6.94 2.18 -3.76
N ASP A 305 -6.57 1.23 -4.63
CA ASP A 305 -5.87 1.48 -5.88
C ASP A 305 -6.63 2.43 -6.82
N ARG A 306 -7.96 2.44 -6.76
CA ARG A 306 -8.82 3.31 -7.59
C ARG A 306 -8.79 4.78 -7.18
N LEU A 307 -8.41 5.05 -5.94
CA LEU A 307 -8.35 6.40 -5.39
C LEU A 307 -7.04 7.10 -5.71
N VAL A 308 -6.10 6.39 -6.33
CA VAL A 308 -4.83 6.97 -6.79
C VAL A 308 -5.05 7.56 -8.19
N PRO A 309 -4.62 8.81 -8.43
CA PRO A 309 -4.72 9.44 -9.74
C PRO A 309 -4.08 8.59 -10.86
N PRO A 310 -4.70 8.53 -12.06
CA PRO A 310 -4.24 7.67 -13.16
C PRO A 310 -2.88 8.07 -13.72
N GLU A 311 -2.42 9.30 -13.48
CA GLU A 311 -1.09 9.79 -13.86
C GLU A 311 0.02 9.05 -13.10
N ILE A 312 -0.32 8.38 -12.00
CA ILE A 312 0.64 7.66 -11.17
C ILE A 312 0.71 6.21 -11.61
N SER A 313 1.86 5.81 -12.16
CA SER A 313 2.11 4.41 -12.52
C SER A 313 2.20 3.52 -11.27
N LEU A 314 1.14 2.77 -10.99
CA LEU A 314 1.14 1.77 -9.91
C LEU A 314 1.79 0.46 -10.37
N THR A 315 2.71 -0.07 -9.57
CA THR A 315 3.24 -1.42 -9.82
C THR A 315 2.28 -2.47 -9.28
N ARG A 316 2.38 -3.73 -9.75
CA ARG A 316 1.61 -4.86 -9.19
C ARG A 316 1.77 -5.02 -7.67
N SER A 317 2.95 -4.70 -7.14
CA SER A 317 3.19 -4.70 -5.69
C SER A 317 2.45 -3.60 -4.95
N ASP A 318 2.14 -2.49 -5.61
CA ASP A 318 1.39 -1.37 -5.03
C ASP A 318 -0.09 -1.66 -5.01
N ILE A 319 -0.61 -2.20 -6.11
CA ILE A 319 -1.99 -2.69 -6.17
C ILE A 319 -2.20 -3.72 -5.08
N ASN A 320 -1.33 -4.74 -4.98
CA ASN A 320 -1.43 -5.74 -3.92
C ASN A 320 -1.31 -5.16 -2.50
N PHE A 321 -0.67 -4.01 -2.33
CA PHE A 321 -0.55 -3.34 -1.04
C PHE A 321 -1.79 -2.51 -0.69
N LEU A 322 -2.34 -1.83 -1.69
CA LEU A 322 -3.53 -0.98 -1.57
C LEU A 322 -4.81 -1.80 -1.47
N SER A 323 -4.93 -2.88 -2.25
CA SER A 323 -6.10 -3.79 -2.23
C SER A 323 -6.01 -4.87 -1.14
N ARG A 324 -5.03 -4.78 -0.21
CA ARG A 324 -4.82 -5.74 0.88
C ARG A 324 -5.70 -5.49 2.11
N ALA A 325 -6.81 -4.79 1.92
CA ALA A 325 -7.76 -4.49 2.97
C ALA A 325 -8.34 -5.79 3.54
N ILE A 326 -8.30 -5.93 4.86
CA ILE A 326 -8.85 -7.09 5.57
C ILE A 326 -10.29 -6.76 5.95
N ASP A 327 -11.16 -7.78 5.93
CA ASP A 327 -12.52 -7.63 6.41
C ASP A 327 -12.59 -7.04 7.81
N ILE A 328 -13.44 -6.04 7.89
CA ILE A 328 -13.53 -5.19 9.05
C ILE A 328 -14.63 -5.71 9.97
N THR A 329 -14.24 -6.15 11.17
CA THR A 329 -15.20 -6.40 12.25
C THR A 329 -15.45 -5.12 13.04
N HIS A 330 -16.71 -4.91 13.46
CA HIS A 330 -17.09 -3.75 14.27
C HIS A 330 -16.28 -3.67 15.58
N LYS A 331 -16.14 -4.80 16.29
CA LYS A 331 -15.32 -4.92 17.51
C LYS A 331 -13.83 -4.62 17.24
N GLY A 332 -13.30 -5.13 16.13
CA GLY A 332 -11.91 -4.90 15.72
C GLY A 332 -11.65 -3.42 15.46
N MET A 333 -12.53 -2.75 14.73
CA MET A 333 -12.41 -1.32 14.47
C MET A 333 -12.51 -0.47 15.72
N ARG A 334 -13.48 -0.72 16.59
CA ARG A 334 -13.59 0.06 17.84
C ARG A 334 -12.30 0.05 18.65
N ARG A 335 -11.58 -1.07 18.66
CA ARG A 335 -10.25 -1.18 19.27
C ARG A 335 -9.19 -0.40 18.48
N ILE A 336 -9.14 -0.54 17.15
CA ILE A 336 -8.20 0.20 16.30
C ILE A 336 -8.38 1.71 16.47
N ILE A 337 -9.63 2.18 16.45
CA ILE A 337 -9.98 3.59 16.57
C ILE A 337 -9.64 4.10 17.97
N GLY A 338 -9.98 3.36 19.05
CA GLY A 338 -9.61 3.77 20.41
C GLY A 338 -8.09 3.89 20.61
N GLN A 339 -7.32 2.95 20.04
CA GLN A 339 -5.86 3.02 20.02
C GLN A 339 -5.34 4.22 19.21
N MET A 340 -5.96 4.50 18.06
CA MET A 340 -5.62 5.66 17.23
C MET A 340 -5.93 6.98 17.93
N ALA A 341 -7.09 7.10 18.59
CA ALA A 341 -7.44 8.27 19.38
C ALA A 341 -6.40 8.54 20.47
N LYS A 342 -6.01 7.49 21.21
CA LYS A 342 -4.96 7.59 22.24
C LYS A 342 -3.61 8.01 21.63
N PHE A 343 -3.23 7.43 20.49
CA PHE A 343 -1.96 7.73 19.82
C PHE A 343 -1.91 9.16 19.28
N LEU A 344 -3.01 9.61 18.70
CA LEU A 344 -3.21 10.96 18.18
C LEU A 344 -3.52 11.97 19.28
N GLY A 345 -3.68 11.55 20.55
CA GLY A 345 -4.00 12.46 21.64
C GLY A 345 -5.38 13.14 21.51
N VAL A 346 -6.34 12.45 20.88
CA VAL A 346 -7.75 12.85 20.87
C VAL A 346 -8.35 12.39 22.19
N THR A 347 -8.60 13.35 23.08
CA THR A 347 -9.03 13.07 24.47
C THR A 347 -10.54 13.03 24.64
N LYS A 348 -11.28 13.76 23.80
CA LYS A 348 -12.74 13.81 23.82
C LYS A 348 -13.26 13.39 22.45
N ILE A 349 -14.12 12.38 22.46
CA ILE A 349 -14.90 11.94 21.30
C ILE A 349 -16.36 12.17 21.68
N VAL A 350 -17.08 12.91 20.85
CA VAL A 350 -18.50 13.21 21.09
C VAL A 350 -19.29 11.90 21.06
N CYS A 351 -20.12 11.69 22.07
CA CYS A 351 -21.09 10.60 22.07
C CYS A 351 -22.20 11.00 21.08
N PRO A 352 -22.52 10.16 20.08
CA PRO A 352 -23.66 10.42 19.21
C PRO A 352 -24.95 10.43 20.04
N ASP A 353 -25.96 11.11 19.51
CA ASP A 353 -27.28 11.08 20.12
C ASP A 353 -27.87 9.66 20.04
N LEU A 354 -28.01 9.04 21.21
CA LEU A 354 -28.54 7.68 21.31
C LEU A 354 -30.03 7.62 20.97
N LEU A 355 -30.78 8.70 21.19
CA LEU A 355 -32.20 8.75 20.85
C LEU A 355 -32.39 8.72 19.33
N SER A 356 -31.68 9.59 18.61
CA SER A 356 -31.66 9.58 17.14
C SER A 356 -31.28 8.20 16.58
N LEU A 357 -30.27 7.55 17.18
CA LEU A 357 -29.87 6.18 16.80
C LEU A 357 -30.97 5.14 17.03
N VAL A 358 -31.67 5.19 18.17
CA VAL A 358 -32.79 4.29 18.48
C VAL A 358 -33.91 4.47 17.45
N ASN A 359 -34.31 5.72 17.20
CA ASN A 359 -35.36 6.03 16.23
C ASN A 359 -34.97 5.57 14.82
N ARG A 360 -33.72 5.82 14.41
CA ARG A 360 -33.18 5.34 13.13
C ARG A 360 -33.29 3.82 13.00
N TYR A 361 -32.87 3.07 14.02
CA TYR A 361 -32.96 1.61 13.97
C TYR A 361 -34.40 1.09 14.02
N CYS A 362 -35.31 1.74 14.75
CA CYS A 362 -36.73 1.40 14.69
C CYS A 362 -37.29 1.56 13.27
N ILE A 363 -36.90 2.62 12.56
CA ILE A 363 -37.28 2.84 11.16
C ILE A 363 -36.65 1.78 10.23
N GLU A 364 -35.34 1.55 10.34
CA GLU A 364 -34.62 0.58 9.50
C GLU A 364 -35.13 -0.86 9.67
N LEU A 365 -35.59 -1.22 10.88
CA LEU A 365 -36.16 -2.53 11.20
C LEU A 365 -37.69 -2.59 10.98
N ALA A 366 -38.30 -1.53 10.47
CA ALA A 366 -39.74 -1.40 10.27
C ALA A 366 -40.57 -1.71 11.53
N LEU A 367 -40.07 -1.30 12.70
CA LEU A 367 -40.74 -1.51 13.99
C LEU A 367 -41.88 -0.51 14.20
N PRO A 368 -42.98 -0.92 14.88
CA PRO A 368 -44.04 -0.01 15.28
C PRO A 368 -43.54 1.24 16.03
N LYS A 369 -44.15 2.39 15.76
CA LYS A 369 -43.79 3.68 16.38
C LYS A 369 -43.88 3.67 17.91
N ASP A 370 -44.74 2.82 18.47
CA ASP A 370 -44.86 2.66 19.91
C ASP A 370 -43.56 2.14 20.52
N ILE A 371 -42.83 1.28 19.81
CA ILE A 371 -41.55 0.73 20.29
C ILE A 371 -40.51 1.84 20.43
N SER A 372 -40.42 2.76 19.46
CA SER A 372 -39.54 3.94 19.60
C SER A 372 -39.92 4.80 20.80
N LEU A 373 -41.21 5.01 21.05
CA LEU A 373 -41.68 5.81 22.19
C LEU A 373 -41.32 5.16 23.54
N TYR A 374 -41.49 3.85 23.67
CA TYR A 374 -41.08 3.13 24.88
C TYR A 374 -39.56 3.11 25.04
N ALA A 375 -38.80 2.98 23.95
CA ALA A 375 -37.35 3.00 23.98
C ALA A 375 -36.81 4.39 24.37
N GLU A 376 -37.44 5.47 23.90
CA GLU A 376 -37.15 6.84 24.33
C GLU A 376 -37.37 7.00 25.84
N ARG A 377 -38.54 6.60 26.35
CA ARG A 377 -38.83 6.66 27.80
C ARG A 377 -37.82 5.87 28.62
N LEU A 378 -37.47 4.67 28.18
CA LEU A 378 -36.48 3.83 28.86
C LEU A 378 -35.09 4.47 28.87
N LEU A 379 -34.71 5.11 27.76
CA LEU A 379 -33.44 5.85 27.65
C LEU A 379 -33.41 7.08 28.58
N SER A 380 -34.52 7.82 28.69
CA SER A 380 -34.67 8.95 29.62
C SER A 380 -34.57 8.52 31.08
N LEU A 381 -35.16 7.36 31.42
CA LEU A 381 -35.09 6.80 32.78
C LEU A 381 -33.68 6.27 33.11
N SER A 382 -32.96 5.74 32.12
CA SER A 382 -31.69 5.04 32.33
C SER A 382 -30.60 5.42 31.32
N SER A 383 -30.25 6.72 31.30
CA SER A 383 -29.26 7.24 30.36
C SER A 383 -27.88 6.59 30.57
N PRO A 384 -27.29 5.90 29.56
CA PRO A 384 -26.04 5.19 29.73
C PRO A 384 -24.83 6.13 29.66
N LYS A 385 -23.86 5.96 30.56
CA LYS A 385 -22.57 6.67 30.50
C LYS A 385 -21.66 6.07 29.42
N MET A 386 -21.69 6.64 28.21
CA MET A 386 -20.89 6.20 27.05
C MET A 386 -19.73 7.14 26.71
N THR A 387 -19.02 7.64 27.72
CA THR A 387 -17.87 8.53 27.51
C THR A 387 -16.61 7.75 27.10
N PHE A 388 -15.86 8.33 26.16
CA PHE A 388 -14.53 7.88 25.78
C PHE A 388 -13.47 8.60 26.63
N GLU A 389 -13.07 7.99 27.74
CA GLU A 389 -12.04 8.54 28.63
C GLU A 389 -10.80 7.66 28.64
N LYS A 390 -9.82 7.98 27.78
CA LYS A 390 -8.50 7.30 27.69
C LYS A 390 -8.59 5.76 27.54
N LYS A 391 -9.74 5.23 27.12
CA LYS A 391 -9.98 3.80 26.91
C LYS A 391 -9.24 3.32 25.66
N SER A 392 -8.89 2.04 25.64
CA SER A 392 -8.27 1.41 24.45
C SER A 392 -9.29 1.07 23.36
N TYR A 393 -10.57 1.35 23.59
CA TYR A 393 -11.68 1.04 22.70
C TYR A 393 -12.73 2.15 22.77
N ILE A 394 -13.39 2.39 21.64
CA ILE A 394 -14.58 3.25 21.60
C ILE A 394 -15.79 2.48 22.15
N PRO A 395 -16.65 3.11 22.98
CA PRO A 395 -17.91 2.54 23.41
C PRO A 395 -18.76 2.04 22.24
N ASN A 396 -19.57 1.00 22.47
CA ASN A 396 -20.47 0.49 21.45
C ASN A 396 -21.77 1.30 21.45
N TYR A 397 -21.79 2.44 20.77
CA TYR A 397 -22.98 3.31 20.71
C TYR A 397 -24.15 2.60 20.03
N GLU A 398 -23.92 2.09 18.82
CA GLU A 398 -24.90 1.36 18.00
C GLU A 398 -25.45 0.13 18.73
N GLY A 399 -24.57 -0.71 19.27
CA GLY A 399 -25.01 -1.88 20.02
C GLY A 399 -25.72 -1.55 21.34
N ARG A 400 -25.52 -0.35 21.90
CA ARG A 400 -26.28 0.09 23.07
C ARG A 400 -27.67 0.58 22.69
N ALA A 401 -27.80 1.36 21.62
CA ALA A 401 -29.10 1.76 21.08
C ALA A 401 -29.96 0.52 20.76
N MET A 402 -29.38 -0.45 20.06
CA MET A 402 -30.03 -1.74 19.79
C MET A 402 -30.41 -2.51 21.05
N ALA A 403 -29.60 -2.45 22.11
CA ALA A 403 -29.93 -3.13 23.37
C ALA A 403 -31.20 -2.54 24.03
N PHE A 404 -31.43 -1.23 23.95
CA PHE A 404 -32.67 -0.62 24.45
C PHE A 404 -33.89 -1.12 23.67
N ILE A 405 -33.80 -1.17 22.34
CA ILE A 405 -34.87 -1.70 21.48
C ILE A 405 -35.18 -3.16 21.85
N ILE A 406 -34.16 -3.99 22.02
CA ILE A 406 -34.33 -5.41 22.40
C ILE A 406 -34.98 -5.55 23.77
N VAL A 407 -34.61 -4.70 24.75
CA VAL A 407 -35.24 -4.72 26.08
C VAL A 407 -36.72 -4.38 25.97
N VAL A 408 -37.08 -3.33 25.23
CA VAL A 408 -38.49 -2.96 25.01
C VAL A 408 -39.27 -4.09 24.34
N LEU A 409 -38.73 -4.66 23.28
CA LEU A 409 -39.33 -5.81 22.58
C LEU A 409 -39.56 -6.98 23.54
N LYS A 410 -38.56 -7.31 24.37
CA LYS A 410 -38.67 -8.38 25.37
C LYS A 410 -39.72 -8.08 26.43
N THR A 411 -39.87 -6.83 26.86
CA THR A 411 -40.85 -6.45 27.87
C THR A 411 -42.28 -6.42 27.35
N LEU A 412 -42.49 -6.03 26.08
CA LEU A 412 -43.83 -5.87 25.50
C LEU A 412 -44.34 -7.17 24.87
N LEU A 413 -43.45 -7.94 24.23
CA LEU A 413 -43.82 -9.13 23.45
C LEU A 413 -43.40 -10.43 24.12
N SER A 414 -42.77 -10.37 25.29
CA SER A 414 -42.28 -11.54 26.03
C SER A 414 -41.43 -12.46 25.13
N LEU A 415 -40.37 -11.96 24.51
CA LEU A 415 -39.50 -12.77 23.63
C LEU A 415 -38.66 -13.78 24.44
N ASP A 416 -39.31 -14.81 24.98
CA ASP A 416 -38.79 -15.91 25.79
C ASP A 416 -38.69 -17.23 25.01
N GLY A 417 -39.09 -17.22 23.73
CA GLY A 417 -39.08 -18.37 22.83
C GLY A 417 -40.27 -19.34 23.00
N ILE A 418 -41.14 -19.10 23.99
CA ILE A 418 -42.35 -19.91 24.23
C ILE A 418 -43.57 -19.07 23.91
N THR A 419 -43.75 -17.95 24.61
CA THR A 419 -44.92 -17.06 24.44
C THR A 419 -44.93 -16.40 23.07
N GLU A 420 -43.76 -16.09 22.50
CA GLU A 420 -43.62 -15.60 21.12
C GLU A 420 -44.27 -16.55 20.11
N ASN A 421 -44.07 -17.87 20.26
CA ASN A 421 -44.64 -18.86 19.35
C ASN A 421 -46.16 -18.96 19.51
N GLU A 422 -46.65 -18.87 20.74
CA GLU A 422 -48.09 -18.84 21.02
C GLU A 422 -48.75 -17.61 20.40
N ILE A 423 -48.16 -16.43 20.60
CA ILE A 423 -48.63 -15.16 20.02
C ILE A 423 -48.61 -15.25 18.49
N SER A 424 -47.55 -15.79 17.89
CA SER A 424 -47.48 -15.99 16.44
C SER A 424 -48.58 -16.92 15.92
N ASN A 425 -48.82 -18.04 16.59
CA ASN A 425 -49.87 -18.98 16.21
C ASN A 425 -51.26 -18.33 16.27
N VAL A 426 -51.51 -17.49 17.28
CA VAL A 426 -52.76 -16.73 17.40
C VAL A 426 -52.87 -15.69 16.30
N ALA A 427 -51.83 -14.90 16.07
CA ALA A 427 -51.79 -13.89 15.02
C ALA A 427 -52.01 -14.50 13.62
N ASP A 428 -51.41 -15.66 13.33
CA ASP A 428 -51.60 -16.39 12.07
C ASP A 428 -53.03 -16.90 11.88
N LYS A 429 -53.70 -17.33 12.96
CA LYS A 429 -55.12 -17.71 12.91
C LYS A 429 -56.00 -16.50 12.56
N ILE A 430 -55.72 -15.35 13.19
CA ILE A 430 -56.44 -14.09 12.93
C ILE A 430 -56.19 -13.60 11.50
N ASN A 431 -54.94 -13.64 11.03
CA ASN A 431 -54.57 -13.22 9.68
C ASN A 431 -55.24 -14.09 8.60
N ARG A 432 -55.36 -15.40 8.84
CA ARG A 432 -56.12 -16.33 7.97
C ARG A 432 -57.60 -16.00 7.93
N HIS A 433 -58.22 -15.69 9.07
CA HIS A 433 -59.62 -15.27 9.12
C HIS A 433 -59.89 -13.94 8.41
N LYS A 434 -58.90 -13.03 8.37
CA LYS A 434 -58.99 -11.75 7.66
C LYS A 434 -58.66 -11.83 6.16
N GLY A 435 -58.42 -13.01 5.60
CA GLY A 435 -58.12 -13.15 4.16
C GLY A 435 -56.77 -12.55 3.71
N CYS A 436 -55.88 -12.21 4.64
CA CYS A 436 -54.53 -11.74 4.31
C CYS A 436 -53.67 -12.92 3.85
N LEU A 437 -53.11 -12.88 2.64
CA LEU A 437 -52.24 -13.95 2.13
C LEU A 437 -51.10 -14.25 3.11
N PRO A 438 -50.82 -15.54 3.41
CA PRO A 438 -49.66 -15.92 4.19
C PRO A 438 -48.38 -15.52 3.44
N PHE A 439 -47.34 -15.09 4.16
CA PHE A 439 -46.03 -14.97 3.54
C PHE A 439 -45.59 -16.37 3.08
N SER A 440 -45.04 -16.45 1.87
CA SER A 440 -44.52 -17.69 1.28
C SER A 440 -43.26 -18.23 1.97
N ASP A 441 -42.86 -17.76 3.16
CA ASP A 441 -41.63 -18.19 3.79
C ASP A 441 -41.73 -18.28 5.31
N LYS A 442 -41.26 -19.42 5.83
CA LYS A 442 -40.62 -19.81 7.12
C LYS A 442 -40.49 -18.83 8.31
N TYR A 443 -41.27 -17.75 8.43
CA TYR A 443 -41.10 -16.74 9.46
C TYR A 443 -42.38 -16.59 10.30
N HIS A 444 -42.19 -16.55 11.64
CA HIS A 444 -43.25 -16.40 12.63
C HIS A 444 -43.78 -14.95 12.61
N SER A 445 -45.09 -14.78 12.49
CA SER A 445 -45.74 -13.47 12.46
C SER A 445 -46.31 -13.12 13.83
N ILE A 446 -45.60 -12.29 14.60
CA ILE A 446 -46.04 -11.88 15.95
C ILE A 446 -47.14 -10.79 15.89
N PHE A 447 -47.28 -10.10 14.75
CA PHE A 447 -48.20 -8.98 14.58
C PHE A 447 -49.40 -9.34 13.68
N VAL A 448 -50.59 -8.88 14.08
CA VAL A 448 -51.81 -8.98 13.26
C VAL A 448 -51.74 -7.98 12.11
N LYS A 449 -51.95 -8.44 10.87
CA LYS A 449 -51.98 -7.59 9.69
C LYS A 449 -53.24 -6.70 9.74
N SER A 450 -53.02 -5.39 9.67
CA SER A 450 -54.09 -4.43 9.41
C SER A 450 -54.49 -4.53 7.93
N MET A 451 -55.80 -4.57 7.64
CA MET A 451 -56.29 -4.29 6.29
C MET A 451 -56.08 -2.79 6.02
N ALA A 452 -54.89 -2.42 5.57
CA ALA A 452 -54.72 -1.12 4.94
C ALA A 452 -55.27 -1.25 3.52
N HIS A 453 -56.41 -0.60 3.27
CA HIS A 453 -56.84 -0.26 1.91
C HIS A 453 -55.69 0.46 1.19
N ASP A 454 -55.38 -0.04 0.00
CA ASP A 454 -54.59 0.60 -1.07
C ASP A 454 -53.20 1.16 -0.70
N PHE A 455 -52.21 0.27 -0.69
CA PHE A 455 -50.90 0.60 -1.26
C PHE A 455 -50.65 -0.32 -2.45
N PRO A 456 -50.34 0.21 -3.66
CA PRO A 456 -50.26 -0.60 -4.86
C PRO A 456 -49.13 -1.62 -4.71
N ALA A 457 -49.51 -2.88 -4.89
CA ALA A 457 -48.60 -3.98 -5.14
C ALA A 457 -47.76 -3.65 -6.38
N GLY A 458 -46.51 -3.25 -6.17
CA GLY A 458 -45.63 -2.92 -7.27
C GLY A 458 -44.29 -2.33 -6.83
N LEU A 459 -43.50 -3.06 -6.04
CA LEU A 459 -42.04 -2.85 -5.93
C LEU A 459 -41.30 -3.98 -5.19
N LEU A 460 -41.69 -5.24 -5.46
CA LEU A 460 -40.87 -6.42 -5.12
C LEU A 460 -40.61 -7.30 -6.35
N ALA A 461 -40.30 -6.65 -7.47
CA ALA A 461 -39.61 -7.28 -8.58
C ALA A 461 -38.78 -6.21 -9.31
N MET A 462 -37.49 -6.11 -8.97
CA MET A 462 -36.38 -5.93 -9.93
C MET A 462 -35.03 -5.80 -9.22
N ASN A 463 -34.16 -6.76 -9.56
CA ASN A 463 -32.68 -6.85 -9.46
C ASN A 463 -31.99 -6.87 -8.09
#